data_AF-A0A382TUJ3-F1
#
_entry.id   AF-A0A382TUJ3-F1
#
_cell.length_a   1.000
_cell.length_b   1.000
_cell.length_c   1.000
_cell.angle_alpha   90.00
_cell.angle_beta   90.00
_cell.angle_gamma   90.00
#
_symmetry.space_group_name_H-M   'P 1'
#
loop_
_entity.id
_entity.type
_entity.pdbx_description
1 polymer ?
#
loop_
_entity_poly.entity_id
_entity_poly.type
_entity_poly.pdbx_seq_one_letter_code
_entity_poly.pdbx_strand_id
1 'polypeptide(L)'
;KYLGVSYNTYKKYAKMYGIFEAQRNQNGVLRRGYKYSERTNIEDILEGRHPEYKNLPLLQHRCIRWGYLKNECYNCGIDESRITDQKKPLKLDHLDGNITNHLLQNLRLLCYNCYFLMVG
;
A
#
# COMPACT_ATOMS: atom_id res chain seq x y z
N LYS A 1 -10.66 -22.95 0.25
CA LYS A 1 -9.86 -23.30 1.45
C LYS A 1 -9.71 -24.83 1.43
N TYR A 2 -8.51 -25.41 1.30
CA TYR A 2 -8.36 -26.83 0.91
C TYR A 2 -8.31 -27.84 2.08
N LEU A 3 -7.55 -27.58 3.16
CA LEU A 3 -7.30 -28.58 4.22
C LEU A 3 -7.77 -28.19 5.62
N GLY A 4 -8.24 -26.95 5.83
CA GLY A 4 -8.75 -26.48 7.14
C GLY A 4 -7.72 -26.41 8.27
N VAL A 5 -6.50 -26.89 8.09
CA VAL A 5 -5.43 -26.93 9.08
C VAL A 5 -4.25 -26.02 8.70
N SER A 6 -3.47 -25.61 9.71
CA SER A 6 -2.22 -24.89 9.47
C SER A 6 -1.20 -25.77 8.72
N TYR A 7 -0.34 -25.15 7.92
CA TYR A 7 0.71 -25.87 7.18
C TYR A 7 1.65 -26.64 8.12
N ASN A 8 1.96 -26.09 9.29
CA ASN A 8 2.84 -26.72 10.28
C ASN A 8 2.21 -28.00 10.85
N THR A 9 0.90 -27.98 11.13
CA THR A 9 0.15 -29.16 11.56
C THR A 9 0.17 -30.22 10.48
N TYR A 10 -0.17 -29.87 9.24
CA TYR A 10 -0.11 -30.79 8.10
C TYR A 10 1.29 -31.39 7.92
N LYS A 11 2.34 -30.57 7.91
CA LYS A 11 3.74 -30.99 7.73
C LYS A 11 4.20 -32.00 8.78
N LYS A 12 3.79 -31.82 10.04
CA LYS A 12 4.12 -32.76 11.13
C LYS A 12 3.55 -34.15 10.85
N TYR A 13 2.26 -34.25 10.57
CA TYR A 13 1.59 -35.53 10.34
C TYR A 13 1.97 -36.16 9.00
N ALA A 14 2.09 -35.37 7.93
CA ALA A 14 2.51 -35.88 6.62
C ALA A 14 3.92 -36.50 6.65
N LYS A 15 4.83 -35.96 7.48
CA LYS A 15 6.15 -36.57 7.70
C LYS A 15 6.06 -37.87 8.50
N MET A 16 5.21 -37.91 9.53
CA MET A 16 4.98 -39.10 10.36
C MET A 16 4.49 -40.28 9.52
N TYR A 17 3.60 -40.03 8.55
CA TYR A 17 3.07 -41.05 7.64
C TYR A 17 3.91 -41.27 6.37
N GLY A 18 5.07 -40.63 6.24
CA GLY A 18 5.96 -40.80 5.08
C GLY A 18 5.44 -40.25 3.73
N ILE A 19 4.26 -39.63 3.70
CA ILE A 19 3.61 -39.10 2.49
C ILE A 19 4.11 -37.71 2.08
N PHE A 20 4.86 -37.02 2.95
CA PHE A 20 5.23 -35.62 2.75
C PHE A 20 6.01 -35.37 1.45
N GLU A 21 7.01 -36.19 1.14
CA GLU A 21 7.86 -35.99 -0.05
C GLU A 21 7.10 -36.26 -1.36
N ALA A 22 6.20 -37.26 -1.37
CA ALA A 22 5.35 -37.56 -2.51
C ALA A 22 4.33 -36.46 -2.80
N GLN A 23 3.86 -35.76 -1.75
CA GLN A 23 2.90 -34.67 -1.85
C GLN A 23 3.55 -33.28 -1.95
N ARG A 24 4.90 -33.21 -2.07
CA ARG A 24 5.55 -31.95 -2.42
C ARG A 24 5.09 -31.53 -3.81
N ASN A 25 4.93 -30.22 -3.98
CA ASN A 25 4.54 -29.66 -5.26
C ASN A 25 5.71 -29.79 -6.24
N GLN A 26 5.77 -30.89 -7.00
CA GLN A 26 6.91 -31.26 -7.86
C GLN A 26 7.07 -30.31 -9.06
N ASN A 27 5.96 -29.80 -9.60
CA ASN A 27 5.92 -28.92 -10.78
C ASN A 27 5.02 -27.69 -10.60
N GLY A 28 4.69 -27.33 -9.36
CA GLY A 28 3.80 -26.20 -9.11
C GLY A 28 4.48 -24.88 -9.40
N VAL A 29 3.90 -24.09 -10.31
CA VAL A 29 4.14 -22.65 -10.39
C VAL A 29 4.01 -22.12 -8.97
N LEU A 30 5.13 -21.70 -8.36
CA LEU A 30 5.08 -20.94 -7.13
C LEU A 30 4.15 -19.78 -7.46
N ARG A 31 2.95 -19.75 -6.85
CA ARG A 31 2.23 -18.50 -6.74
C ARG A 31 3.12 -17.64 -5.86
N ARG A 32 4.10 -16.98 -6.50
CA ARG A 32 4.85 -15.87 -5.92
C ARG A 32 3.75 -15.04 -5.30
N GLY A 33 3.75 -14.93 -3.97
CA GLY A 33 2.85 -14.03 -3.27
C GLY A 33 2.88 -12.72 -4.05
N TYR A 34 1.68 -12.20 -4.37
CA TYR A 34 1.48 -11.03 -5.22
C TYR A 34 2.66 -10.07 -5.01
N LYS A 35 3.58 -10.03 -5.98
CA LYS A 35 4.75 -9.17 -5.86
C LYS A 35 4.17 -7.78 -5.87
N TYR A 36 4.00 -7.22 -4.67
CA TYR A 36 3.64 -5.85 -4.49
C TYR A 36 4.58 -5.06 -5.39
N SER A 37 4.05 -4.09 -6.13
CA SER A 37 4.73 -3.30 -7.14
C SER A 37 5.79 -2.36 -6.54
N GLU A 38 6.53 -2.84 -5.54
CA GLU A 38 7.58 -2.19 -4.77
C GLU A 38 8.83 -1.87 -5.60
N ARG A 39 8.79 -2.05 -6.93
CA ARG A 39 9.91 -1.79 -7.83
C ARG A 39 9.94 -0.38 -8.39
N THR A 40 8.82 0.35 -8.36
CA THR A 40 8.80 1.69 -8.95
C THR A 40 9.39 2.67 -7.96
N ASN A 41 10.50 3.32 -8.32
CA ASN A 41 11.11 4.36 -7.49
C ASN A 41 10.09 5.48 -7.25
N ILE A 42 10.09 6.07 -6.05
CA ILE A 42 9.13 7.15 -5.76
C ILE A 42 9.45 8.37 -6.61
N GLU A 43 10.74 8.62 -6.85
CA GLU A 43 11.24 9.76 -7.62
C GLU A 43 10.69 9.71 -9.03
N ASP A 44 10.77 8.55 -9.70
CA ASP A 44 10.19 8.36 -11.04
C ASP A 44 8.66 8.62 -11.05
N ILE A 45 7.95 8.27 -9.97
CA ILE A 45 6.51 8.55 -9.84
C ILE A 45 6.28 10.06 -9.66
N LEU A 46 7.04 10.70 -8.77
CA LEU A 46 6.93 12.13 -8.45
C LEU A 46 7.42 13.05 -9.58
N GLU A 47 8.18 12.51 -10.53
CA GLU A 47 8.55 13.15 -11.80
C GLU A 47 7.50 12.93 -12.90
N GLY A 48 6.43 12.18 -12.63
CA GLY A 48 5.34 11.94 -13.58
C GLY A 48 5.63 10.86 -14.64
N ARG A 49 6.69 10.04 -14.47
CA ARG A 49 7.03 8.97 -15.43
C ARG A 49 6.08 7.77 -15.37
N HIS A 50 5.25 7.69 -14.34
CA HIS A 50 4.32 6.59 -14.07
C HIS A 50 2.86 7.05 -13.88
N PRO A 51 2.19 7.55 -14.94
CA PRO A 51 0.78 7.94 -14.88
C PRO A 51 -0.17 6.77 -14.60
N GLU A 52 0.27 5.53 -14.84
CA GLU A 52 -0.48 4.31 -14.54
C GLU A 52 -0.51 3.93 -13.04
N TYR A 53 0.17 4.71 -12.19
CA TYR A 53 0.27 4.41 -10.76
C TYR A 53 -1.05 4.71 -10.02
N LYS A 54 -1.89 3.68 -9.84
CA LYS A 54 -3.24 3.85 -9.26
C LYS A 54 -3.32 3.75 -7.74
N ASN A 55 -2.27 3.27 -7.07
CA ASN A 55 -2.31 2.97 -5.63
C ASN A 55 -2.06 4.22 -4.77
N LEU A 56 -2.98 5.19 -4.78
CA LEU A 56 -2.84 6.47 -4.05
C LEU A 56 -2.55 6.31 -2.55
N PRO A 57 -3.19 5.39 -1.80
CA PRO A 57 -2.87 5.19 -0.38
C PRO A 57 -1.42 4.75 -0.15
N LEU A 58 -0.87 3.94 -1.07
CA LEU A 58 0.53 3.54 -1.02
C LEU A 58 1.46 4.70 -1.36
N LEU A 59 1.13 5.51 -2.38
CA LEU A 59 1.89 6.71 -2.73
C LEU A 59 1.95 7.66 -1.54
N GLN A 60 0.80 7.97 -0.93
CA GLN A 60 0.70 8.79 0.26
C GLN A 60 1.64 8.31 1.37
N HIS A 61 1.57 7.03 1.72
CA HIS A 61 2.40 6.47 2.78
C HIS A 61 3.90 6.51 2.43
N ARG A 62 4.27 6.29 1.16
CA ARG A 62 5.67 6.42 0.70
C ARG A 62 6.14 7.88 0.75
N CYS A 63 5.33 8.83 0.31
CA CYS A 63 5.66 10.26 0.33
C CYS A 63 5.88 10.76 1.76
N ILE A 64 5.03 10.36 2.69
CA ILE A 64 5.18 10.69 4.12
C ILE A 64 6.43 10.04 4.70
N ARG A 65 6.65 8.75 4.42
CA ARG A 65 7.79 7.99 4.95
C ARG A 65 9.13 8.55 4.49
N TRP A 66 9.24 9.00 3.24
CA TRP A 66 10.49 9.54 2.68
C TRP A 66 10.60 11.07 2.84
N GLY A 67 9.61 11.72 3.47
CA GLY A 67 9.65 13.15 3.80
C GLY A 67 9.32 14.11 2.64
N TYR A 68 8.77 13.61 1.54
CA TYR A 68 8.32 14.45 0.43
C TYR A 68 7.08 15.28 0.78
N LEU A 69 6.20 14.72 1.59
CA LEU A 69 5.00 15.39 2.08
C LEU A 69 4.98 15.37 3.60
N LYS A 70 4.59 16.49 4.21
CA LYS A 70 4.41 16.57 5.66
C LYS A 70 3.17 15.78 6.07
N ASN A 71 3.24 15.10 7.22
CA ASN A 71 2.14 14.30 7.74
C ASN A 71 1.08 15.17 8.46
N GLU A 72 0.57 16.18 7.75
CA GLU A 72 -0.41 17.15 8.24
C GLU A 72 -1.34 17.58 7.09
N CYS A 73 -2.49 18.16 7.42
CA CYS A 73 -3.36 18.73 6.40
C CYS A 73 -2.82 20.07 5.90
N TYR A 74 -2.65 20.21 4.58
CA TYR A 74 -2.12 21.42 3.95
C TYR A 74 -3.10 22.60 3.94
N ASN A 75 -4.38 22.36 4.26
CA ASN A 75 -5.40 23.41 4.35
C ASN A 75 -5.63 23.90 5.78
N CYS A 76 -5.91 23.00 6.73
CA CYS A 76 -6.25 23.37 8.10
C CYS A 76 -5.15 23.10 9.13
N GLY A 77 -4.04 22.46 8.75
CA GLY A 77 -2.92 22.16 9.64
C GLY A 77 -3.17 21.04 10.65
N ILE A 78 -4.28 20.29 10.55
CA ILE A 78 -4.53 19.20 11.51
C ILE A 78 -3.43 18.13 11.44
N ASP A 79 -2.84 17.87 12.59
CA ASP A 79 -1.76 16.92 12.85
C ASP A 79 -2.27 15.67 13.59
N GLU A 80 -3.45 15.72 14.18
CA GLU A 80 -3.85 14.73 15.18
C GLU A 80 -3.89 13.29 14.65
N SER A 81 -3.34 12.38 15.46
CA SER A 81 -3.31 10.95 15.18
C SER A 81 -4.27 10.19 16.08
N ARG A 82 -4.81 9.09 15.57
CA ARG A 82 -5.65 8.19 16.36
C ARG A 82 -4.81 7.51 17.44
N ILE A 83 -5.28 7.54 18.69
CA ILE A 83 -4.59 6.95 19.86
C ILE A 83 -4.30 5.44 19.67
N THR A 84 -5.19 4.69 19.02
CA THR A 84 -5.03 3.23 18.87
C THR A 84 -3.94 2.82 17.88
N ASP A 85 -3.88 3.48 16.71
CA ASP A 85 -3.04 3.04 15.59
C ASP A 85 -2.02 4.10 15.13
N GLN A 86 -2.02 5.29 15.75
CA GLN A 86 -1.24 6.48 15.38
C GLN A 86 -1.44 6.94 13.93
N LYS A 87 -2.52 6.50 13.28
CA LYS A 87 -2.89 6.92 11.92
C LYS A 87 -3.59 8.27 11.94
N LYS A 88 -3.20 9.15 11.02
CA LYS A 88 -3.86 10.45 10.81
C LYS A 88 -4.96 10.33 9.73
N PRO A 89 -6.10 11.04 9.87
CA PRO A 89 -7.21 10.99 8.92
C PRO A 89 -6.94 11.85 7.67
N LEU A 90 -5.81 11.58 6.98
CA LEU A 90 -5.35 12.32 5.81
C LEU A 90 -5.57 11.50 4.53
N LYS A 91 -5.86 12.20 3.44
CA LYS A 91 -6.04 11.66 2.09
C LYS A 91 -5.22 12.49 1.10
N LEU A 92 -4.55 11.80 0.18
CA LEU A 92 -3.85 12.42 -0.94
C LEU A 92 -4.84 13.03 -1.93
N ASP A 93 -4.55 14.27 -2.33
CA ASP A 93 -5.32 15.03 -3.28
C ASP A 93 -4.41 15.61 -4.37
N HIS A 94 -4.97 15.72 -5.58
CA HIS A 94 -4.31 16.25 -6.77
C HIS A 94 -4.90 17.64 -7.07
N LEU A 95 -4.07 18.69 -7.07
CA LEU A 95 -4.53 20.07 -7.24
C LEU A 95 -5.26 20.31 -8.56
N ASP A 96 -4.83 19.62 -9.63
CA ASP A 96 -5.42 19.69 -10.96
C ASP A 96 -6.65 18.76 -11.15
N GLY A 97 -7.01 17.96 -10.15
CA GLY A 97 -8.06 16.95 -10.24
C GLY A 97 -7.72 15.74 -11.12
N ASN A 98 -6.53 15.69 -11.72
CA ASN A 98 -6.08 14.59 -12.55
C ASN A 98 -5.31 13.57 -11.72
N ILE A 99 -5.95 12.44 -11.44
CA ILE A 99 -5.39 11.35 -10.63
C ILE A 99 -4.12 10.71 -11.21
N THR A 100 -3.78 10.96 -12.48
CA THR A 100 -2.57 10.42 -13.14
C THR A 100 -1.36 11.35 -13.01
N ASN A 101 -1.57 12.62 -12.64
CA ASN A 101 -0.51 13.61 -12.53
C ASN A 101 0.13 13.57 -11.12
N HIS A 102 1.10 12.68 -10.94
CA HIS A 102 1.76 12.49 -9.65
C HIS A 102 2.91 13.46 -9.35
N LEU A 103 3.03 14.58 -10.09
CA LEU A 103 4.06 15.58 -9.83
C LEU A 103 4.00 16.06 -8.37
N LEU A 104 5.14 16.13 -7.69
CA LEU A 104 5.20 16.50 -6.27
C LEU A 104 4.47 17.83 -5.98
N GLN A 105 4.59 18.80 -6.87
CA GLN A 105 3.93 20.11 -6.76
C GLN A 105 2.41 20.04 -6.91
N ASN A 106 1.90 19.02 -7.60
CA ASN A 106 0.49 18.77 -7.81
C ASN A 106 -0.15 17.97 -6.66
N LEU A 107 0.64 17.45 -5.73
CA LEU A 107 0.16 16.61 -4.62
C LEU A 107 0.03 17.41 -3.32
N ARG A 108 -1.08 17.23 -2.62
CA ARG A 108 -1.26 17.73 -1.24
C ARG A 108 -1.96 16.69 -0.37
N LEU A 109 -1.76 16.79 0.95
CA LEU A 109 -2.51 15.99 1.92
C LEU A 109 -3.62 16.84 2.54
N LEU A 110 -4.85 16.33 2.50
CA LEU A 110 -6.01 16.94 3.11
C LEU A 110 -6.63 16.01 4.15
N CYS A 111 -7.15 16.56 5.24
CA CYS A 111 -7.99 15.76 6.14
C CYS A 111 -9.34 15.46 5.48
N TYR A 112 -10.06 14.45 5.97
CA TYR A 112 -11.35 14.06 5.37
C TYR A 112 -12.36 15.21 5.27
N ASN A 113 -12.37 16.12 6.24
CA ASN A 113 -13.28 17.28 6.22
C ASN A 113 -12.88 18.28 5.13
N CYS A 114 -11.59 18.67 5.05
CA CYS A 114 -11.13 19.60 4.01
C CYS A 114 -11.20 18.97 2.61
N TYR A 115 -10.92 17.67 2.50
CA TYR A 115 -11.08 16.93 1.25
C TYR A 115 -12.53 16.98 0.77
N PHE A 116 -13.48 16.73 1.67
CA PHE A 116 -14.91 16.81 1.35
C PHE A 116 -15.34 18.21 0.92
N LEU A 117 -14.81 19.28 1.53
CA LEU A 117 -15.20 20.65 1.20
C LEU A 117 -14.54 21.22 -0.07
N MET A 118 -13.31 20.78 -0.38
CA MET A 118 -12.51 21.37 -1.47
C MET A 118 -12.53 20.54 -2.75
N VAL A 119 -12.78 19.24 -2.64
CA VAL A 119 -12.66 18.26 -3.75
C VAL A 119 -13.96 17.49 -3.95
N GLY A 120 -14.65 17.17 -2.86
CA GLY A 120 -15.82 16.29 -2.80
C GLY A 120 -17.10 16.89 -3.37
#